data_AF-A0A965BTE3-F1
#
_entry.id   AF-A0A965BTE3-F1
#
_cell.length_a   1.000
_cell.length_b   1.000
_cell.length_c   1.000
_cell.angle_alpha   90.00
_cell.angle_beta   90.00
_cell.angle_gamma   90.00
#
_symmetry.space_group_name_H-M   'P 1'
#
loop_
_entity.id
_entity.type
_entity.pdbx_description
1 polymer ?
#
loop_
_entity_poly.entity_id
_entity_poly.type
_entity_poly.pdbx_seq_one_letter_code
_entity_poly.pdbx_strand_id
1 'polypeptide(L)'
;GLVWALIFVSAVGMGPFAGILALAVPDIGVLAKLFSEALEGADRRQVEAVRAAGANRVLAVRIGLLPQVSPVMLSQILYTLESNARSSTVLGIVGAGGIGLALSDRIRINNWDEVAFIILLILGMVACIDLTSRKLRLKLIRPAS
;
A
#
# COMPACT_ATOMS: atom_id res chain seq x y z
N GLY A 1 13.06 -2.14 2.91
CA GLY A 1 12.56 -2.14 4.30
C GLY A 1 13.66 -1.79 5.28
N LEU A 2 14.48 -2.76 5.71
CA LEU A 2 15.44 -2.58 6.82
C LEU A 2 16.46 -1.46 6.62
N VAL A 3 17.03 -1.30 5.42
CA VAL A 3 17.97 -0.19 5.14
C VAL A 3 17.29 1.18 5.37
N TRP A 4 16.08 1.35 4.82
CA TRP A 4 15.29 2.56 5.02
C TRP A 4 14.88 2.77 6.48
N ALA A 5 14.59 1.67 7.21
CA ALA A 5 14.33 1.72 8.64
C ALA A 5 15.52 2.28 9.43
N LEU A 6 16.72 1.78 9.16
CA LEU A 6 17.94 2.25 9.80
C LEU A 6 18.23 3.72 9.47
N ILE A 7 18.01 4.14 8.22
CA ILE A 7 18.17 5.53 7.78
C ILE A 7 17.20 6.45 8.51
N PHE A 8 15.92 6.11 8.60
CA PHE A 8 14.95 6.98 9.25
C PHE A 8 15.04 6.93 10.77
N VAL A 9 15.34 5.79 11.38
CA VAL A 9 15.58 5.70 12.82
C VAL A 9 16.78 6.56 13.22
N SER A 10 17.85 6.61 12.41
CA SER A 10 18.99 7.49 12.68
C SER A 10 18.67 8.97 12.44
N ALA A 11 17.82 9.29 11.46
CA ALA A 11 17.47 10.67 11.12
C ALA A 11 16.44 11.32 12.06
N VAL A 12 15.38 10.60 12.45
CA VAL A 12 14.26 11.15 13.24
C VAL A 12 14.10 10.50 14.62
N GLY A 13 14.97 9.56 14.96
CA GLY A 13 14.91 8.81 16.21
C GLY A 13 14.03 7.56 16.14
N MET A 14 14.11 6.74 17.19
CA MET A 14 13.32 5.52 17.32
C MET A 14 11.85 5.85 17.58
N GLY A 15 10.94 5.14 16.90
CA GLY A 15 9.51 5.25 17.15
C GLY A 15 8.64 5.14 15.88
N PRO A 16 7.31 5.19 16.03
CA PRO A 16 6.35 4.92 14.96
C PRO A 16 6.55 5.78 13.71
N PHE A 17 6.99 7.02 13.89
CA PHE A 17 7.22 7.94 12.77
C PHE A 17 8.33 7.46 11.84
N ALA A 18 9.43 6.92 12.38
CA ALA A 18 10.50 6.34 11.59
C ALA A 18 10.03 5.10 10.81
N GLY A 19 9.18 4.26 11.42
CA GLY A 19 8.56 3.12 10.76
C GLY A 19 7.64 3.50 9.61
N ILE A 20 6.83 4.57 9.78
CA ILE A 20 5.98 5.10 8.70
C ILE A 20 6.83 5.57 7.53
N LEU A 21 7.89 6.34 7.78
CA LEU A 21 8.78 6.84 6.72
C LEU A 21 9.55 5.70 6.02
N ALA A 22 9.99 4.70 6.78
CA ALA A 22 10.69 3.53 6.27
C ALA A 22 9.86 2.66 5.30
N LEU A 23 8.54 2.71 5.43
CA LEU A 23 7.60 2.08 4.51
C LEU A 23 7.21 3.03 3.37
N ALA A 24 6.78 4.25 3.70
CA ALA A 24 6.20 5.17 2.73
C ALA A 24 7.18 5.63 1.64
N VAL A 25 8.42 5.96 2.01
CA VAL A 25 9.37 6.58 1.06
C VAL A 25 9.77 5.64 -0.10
N PRO A 26 10.13 4.37 0.15
CA PRO A 26 10.39 3.42 -0.93
C PRO A 26 9.17 3.18 -1.82
N ASP A 27 7.99 3.10 -1.20
CA ASP A 27 6.74 2.81 -1.91
C ASP A 27 6.35 3.93 -2.87
N ILE A 28 6.60 5.19 -2.52
CA ILE A 28 6.33 6.33 -3.41
C ILE A 28 7.10 6.17 -4.73
N GLY A 29 8.38 5.78 -4.66
CA GLY A 29 9.19 5.57 -5.86
C GLY A 29 8.66 4.44 -6.75
N VAL A 30 8.26 3.32 -6.12
CA VAL A 30 7.70 2.17 -6.84
C VAL A 30 6.34 2.53 -7.46
N LEU A 31 5.44 3.15 -6.70
CA LEU A 31 4.13 3.57 -7.18
C LEU A 31 4.24 4.62 -8.29
N ALA A 32 5.15 5.59 -8.17
CA ALA A 32 5.37 6.59 -9.22
C ALA A 32 5.76 5.93 -10.55
N LYS A 33 6.68 4.97 -10.51
CA LYS A 33 7.07 4.19 -11.70
C LYS A 33 5.89 3.41 -12.28
N LEU A 34 5.19 2.63 -11.45
CA LEU A 34 4.07 1.80 -11.88
C LEU A 34 2.90 2.64 -12.42
N PHE A 35 2.67 3.82 -11.87
CA PHE A 35 1.65 4.74 -12.38
C PHE A 35 2.06 5.36 -13.71
N SER A 36 3.35 5.67 -13.91
CA SER A 36 3.86 6.12 -15.21
C SER A 36 3.66 5.04 -16.28
N GLU A 37 4.04 3.80 -15.97
CA GLU A 37 3.87 2.65 -16.86
C GLU A 37 2.38 2.43 -17.22
N ALA A 38 1.49 2.55 -16.23
CA ALA A 38 0.04 2.45 -16.46
C ALA A 38 -0.49 3.58 -17.35
N LEU A 39 0.01 4.81 -17.18
CA LEU A 39 -0.36 5.96 -18.01
C LEU A 39 0.17 5.85 -19.44
N GLU A 40 1.40 5.35 -19.62
CA GLU A 40 2.02 5.12 -20.92
C GLU A 40 1.34 3.99 -21.69
N GLY A 41 0.89 2.95 -20.98
CA GLY A 41 0.16 1.82 -21.56
C GLY A 41 -1.31 2.08 -21.87
N ALA A 42 -1.88 3.23 -21.48
CA ALA A 42 -3.29 3.54 -21.69
C ALA A 42 -3.60 3.90 -23.16
N ASP A 43 -4.77 3.48 -23.67
CA ASP A 43 -5.16 3.75 -25.04
C ASP A 43 -5.55 5.23 -25.21
N ARG A 44 -4.79 5.93 -26.05
CA ARG A 44 -5.00 7.35 -26.38
C ARG A 44 -6.28 7.58 -27.19
N ARG A 45 -6.80 6.57 -27.89
CA ARG A 45 -8.02 6.68 -28.71
C ARG A 45 -9.23 7.11 -27.90
N GLN A 46 -9.39 6.61 -26.67
CA GLN A 46 -10.50 7.04 -25.81
C GLN A 46 -10.39 8.53 -25.43
N VAL A 47 -9.18 9.01 -25.17
CA VAL A 47 -8.93 10.42 -24.85
C VAL A 47 -9.19 11.32 -26.07
N GLU A 48 -8.78 10.88 -27.25
CA GLU A 48 -9.01 11.56 -28.52
C GLU A 48 -10.50 11.59 -28.90
N ALA A 49 -11.22 10.49 -28.71
CA ALA A 49 -12.66 10.42 -28.94
C ALA A 49 -13.44 11.39 -28.03
N VAL A 50 -13.08 11.46 -26.75
CA VAL A 50 -13.68 12.42 -25.81
C VAL A 50 -13.39 13.86 -26.25
N ARG A 51 -12.17 14.16 -26.72
CA ARG A 51 -11.85 15.49 -27.28
C ARG A 51 -12.62 15.81 -28.56
N ALA A 52 -12.79 14.83 -29.46
CA ALA A 52 -13.54 14.99 -30.70
C ALA A 52 -15.02 15.32 -30.44
N ALA A 53 -15.56 14.85 -29.31
CA ALA A 53 -16.90 15.22 -28.83
C ALA A 53 -17.00 16.63 -28.22
N GLY A 54 -15.94 17.46 -28.32
CA GLY A 54 -15.92 18.84 -27.82
C GLY A 54 -15.45 19.00 -26.37
N ALA A 55 -14.96 17.94 -25.73
CA ALA A 55 -14.46 17.99 -24.36
C ALA A 55 -13.14 18.76 -24.24
N ASN A 56 -13.01 19.57 -23.19
CA ASN A 56 -11.74 20.22 -22.86
C ASN A 56 -10.69 19.19 -22.34
N ARG A 57 -9.43 19.62 -22.24
CA ARG A 57 -8.30 18.75 -21.84
C ARG A 57 -8.49 18.07 -20.49
N VAL A 58 -9.06 18.77 -19.51
CA VAL A 58 -9.28 18.22 -18.16
C VAL A 58 -10.36 17.14 -18.19
N LEU A 59 -11.44 17.37 -18.93
CA LEU A 59 -12.53 16.42 -19.09
C LEU A 59 -12.08 15.17 -19.84
N ALA A 60 -11.27 15.34 -20.88
CA ALA A 60 -10.67 14.22 -21.61
C ALA A 60 -9.77 13.34 -20.72
N VAL A 61 -9.00 13.93 -19.80
CA VAL A 61 -8.22 13.16 -18.82
C VAL A 61 -9.13 12.47 -17.81
N ARG A 62 -10.13 13.18 -17.26
CA ARG A 62 -11.00 12.64 -16.22
C ARG A 62 -11.91 11.51 -16.68
N ILE A 63 -12.36 11.54 -17.93
CA ILE A 63 -13.37 10.60 -18.45
C ILE A 63 -12.75 9.63 -19.46
N GLY A 64 -11.70 10.06 -20.18
CA GLY A 64 -11.01 9.21 -21.15
C GLY A 64 -9.85 8.43 -20.54
N LEU A 65 -9.00 9.06 -19.72
CA LEU A 65 -7.74 8.44 -19.26
C LEU A 65 -7.85 7.82 -17.87
N LEU A 66 -8.31 8.60 -16.88
CA LEU A 66 -8.36 8.16 -15.47
C LEU A 66 -9.16 6.87 -15.27
N PRO A 67 -10.33 6.64 -15.91
CA PRO A 67 -11.07 5.41 -15.72
C PRO A 67 -10.32 4.17 -16.22
N GLN A 68 -9.48 4.31 -17.27
CA GLN A 68 -8.68 3.20 -17.80
C GLN A 68 -7.56 2.78 -16.83
N VAL A 69 -6.86 3.75 -16.24
CA VAL A 69 -5.70 3.47 -15.38
C VAL A 69 -6.06 3.28 -13.91
N SER A 70 -7.22 3.79 -13.47
CA SER A 70 -7.66 3.71 -12.08
C SER A 70 -7.71 2.30 -11.50
N PRO A 71 -8.11 1.23 -12.24
CA PRO A 71 -8.15 -0.11 -11.68
C PRO A 71 -6.76 -0.66 -11.36
N VAL A 72 -5.80 -0.37 -12.24
CA VAL A 72 -4.39 -0.75 -12.06
C VAL A 72 -3.79 0.03 -10.90
N MET A 73 -3.94 1.36 -10.89
CA MET A 73 -3.41 2.21 -9.83
C MET A 73 -3.95 1.80 -8.45
N LEU A 74 -5.26 1.58 -8.34
CA LEU A 74 -5.89 1.14 -7.10
C LEU A 74 -5.41 -0.24 -6.68
N SER A 75 -5.23 -1.17 -7.63
CA SER A 75 -4.71 -2.50 -7.34
C SER A 75 -3.29 -2.47 -6.77
N GLN A 76 -2.45 -1.55 -7.27
CA GLN A 76 -1.10 -1.35 -6.74
C GLN A 76 -1.11 -0.71 -5.36
N ILE A 77 -1.97 0.29 -5.11
CA ILE A 77 -2.12 0.90 -3.78
C ILE A 77 -2.53 -0.16 -2.75
N LEU A 78 -3.54 -0.99 -3.07
CA LEU A 78 -4.00 -2.04 -2.16
C LEU A 78 -2.91 -3.07 -1.88
N TYR A 79 -2.15 -3.44 -2.91
CA TYR A 79 -1.01 -4.34 -2.76
C TYR A 79 0.05 -3.77 -1.81
N THR A 80 0.41 -2.50 -2.00
CA THR A 80 1.36 -1.81 -1.13
C THR A 80 0.83 -1.75 0.30
N LEU A 81 -0.44 -1.43 0.51
CA LEU A 81 -1.06 -1.42 1.85
C LEU A 81 -1.03 -2.79 2.53
N GLU A 82 -1.35 -3.86 1.81
CA GLU A 82 -1.28 -5.24 2.29
C GLU A 82 0.16 -5.63 2.67
N SER A 83 1.11 -5.36 1.77
CA SER A 83 2.54 -5.59 1.99
C SER A 83 3.06 -4.82 3.20
N ASN A 84 2.63 -3.57 3.36
CA ASN A 84 3.03 -2.70 4.47
C ASN A 84 2.44 -3.15 5.80
N ALA A 85 1.19 -3.60 5.81
CA ALA A 85 0.56 -4.16 7.01
C ALA A 85 1.38 -5.34 7.55
N ARG A 86 1.81 -6.26 6.67
CA ARG A 86 2.69 -7.38 7.04
C ARG A 86 4.07 -6.91 7.50
N SER A 87 4.68 -6.02 6.73
CA SER A 87 6.03 -5.51 6.99
C SER A 87 6.12 -4.69 8.28
N SER A 88 5.02 -4.04 8.70
CA SER A 88 4.95 -3.25 9.94
C SER A 88 5.23 -4.07 11.20
N THR A 89 4.88 -5.36 11.19
CA THR A 89 5.16 -6.25 12.33
C THR A 89 6.66 -6.50 12.45
N VAL A 90 7.34 -6.75 11.32
CA VAL A 90 8.81 -6.95 11.29
C VAL A 90 9.54 -5.67 11.67
N LEU A 91 9.08 -4.52 11.18
CA LEU A 91 9.61 -3.21 11.54
C LEU A 91 9.42 -2.86 13.02
N GLY A 92 8.29 -3.23 13.61
CA GLY A 92 8.04 -3.00 15.02
C GLY A 92 9.00 -3.76 15.93
N ILE A 93 9.39 -4.98 15.54
CA ILE A 93 10.35 -5.80 16.30
C ILE A 93 11.74 -5.15 16.35
N VAL A 94 12.16 -4.46 15.28
CA VAL A 94 13.45 -3.76 15.23
C VAL A 94 13.42 -2.36 15.87
N GLY A 95 12.31 -2.00 16.53
CA GLY A 95 12.17 -0.74 17.26
C GLY A 95 11.60 0.42 16.44
N ALA A 96 11.20 0.21 15.18
CA ALA A 96 10.61 1.27 14.36
C ALA A 96 9.13 1.58 14.72
N GLY A 97 8.59 0.99 15.79
CA GLY A 97 7.23 1.19 16.30
C GLY A 97 6.14 0.34 15.64
N GLY A 98 4.91 0.44 16.14
CA GLY A 98 3.75 -0.32 15.63
C GLY A 98 3.45 -1.62 16.39
N ILE A 99 2.64 -2.51 15.81
CA ILE A 99 2.16 -3.73 16.49
C ILE A 99 3.32 -4.69 16.82
N GLY A 100 4.37 -4.72 16.00
CA GLY A 100 5.58 -5.50 16.29
C GLY A 100 6.34 -5.04 17.54
N LEU A 101 6.28 -3.74 17.88
CA LEU A 101 6.90 -3.22 19.10
C LEU A 101 6.15 -3.75 20.32
N ALA A 102 4.82 -3.71 20.30
CA ALA A 102 3.99 -4.27 21.36
C ALA A 102 4.26 -5.78 21.55
N LEU A 103 4.42 -6.52 20.45
CA LEU A 103 4.82 -7.93 20.50
C LEU A 103 6.18 -8.13 21.18
N SER A 104 7.19 -7.36 20.77
CA SER A 104 8.54 -7.44 21.36
C SER A 104 8.59 -7.05 22.83
N ASP A 105 7.79 -6.07 23.25
CA ASP A 105 7.69 -5.68 24.66
C ASP A 105 7.11 -6.81 25.52
N ARG A 106 6.08 -7.53 25.03
CA ARG A 106 5.48 -8.66 25.76
C ARG A 106 6.39 -9.89 25.82
N ILE A 107 7.17 -10.14 24.76
CA ILE A 107 8.22 -11.17 24.76
C ILE A 107 9.28 -10.83 25.82
N ARG A 108 9.72 -9.57 25.93
CA ARG A 108 10.75 -9.15 26.90
C ARG A 108 10.35 -9.39 28.35
N ILE A 109 9.07 -9.26 28.68
CA ILE A 109 8.54 -9.51 30.03
C ILE A 109 8.06 -10.96 30.24
N ASN A 110 8.34 -11.88 29.29
CA ASN A 110 7.92 -13.28 29.31
C ASN A 110 6.40 -13.50 29.47
N ASN A 111 5.58 -12.57 28.98
CA ASN A 111 4.12 -12.68 29.05
C ASN A 111 3.57 -13.38 27.80
N TRP A 112 3.64 -14.71 27.81
CA TRP A 112 3.30 -15.55 26.66
C TRP A 112 1.82 -15.55 26.28
N ASP A 113 0.93 -15.29 27.23
CA ASP A 113 -0.51 -15.17 26.97
C ASP A 113 -0.81 -13.96 26.07
N GLU A 114 -0.24 -12.81 26.41
CA GLU A 114 -0.38 -11.60 25.59
C GLU A 114 0.35 -11.72 24.25
N VAL A 115 1.50 -12.39 24.19
CA VAL A 115 2.22 -12.68 22.94
C VAL A 115 1.34 -13.48 21.99
N ALA A 116 0.71 -14.56 22.46
CA ALA A 116 -0.18 -15.38 21.65
C ALA A 116 -1.38 -14.57 21.15
N PHE A 117 -1.96 -13.72 22.00
CA PHE A 117 -3.06 -12.84 21.63
C PHE A 117 -2.67 -11.82 20.54
N ILE A 118 -1.51 -11.17 20.67
CA ILE A 118 -1.01 -10.21 19.66
C ILE A 118 -0.75 -10.92 18.32
N ILE A 119 -0.19 -12.13 18.34
CA ILE A 119 0.01 -12.94 17.12
C ILE A 119 -1.33 -13.23 16.43
N LEU A 120 -2.35 -13.65 17.19
CA LEU A 120 -3.69 -13.91 16.64
C LEU A 120 -4.31 -12.65 16.04
N LEU A 121 -4.14 -11.48 16.69
CA LEU A 121 -4.58 -10.20 16.14
C LEU A 121 -3.89 -9.85 14.83
N ILE A 122 -2.57 -10.03 14.74
CA ILE A 122 -1.82 -9.80 13.49
C ILE A 122 -2.35 -10.72 12.38
N LEU A 123 -2.52 -12.01 12.66
CA LEU A 123 -3.06 -12.97 11.69
C LEU A 123 -4.46 -12.59 11.23
N GLY A 124 -5.35 -12.20 12.15
CA GLY A 124 -6.70 -11.75 11.84
C GLY A 124 -6.72 -10.48 10.99
N MET A 125 -5.86 -9.51 11.30
CA MET A 125 -5.70 -8.28 10.52
C MET A 125 -5.20 -8.58 9.10
N VAL A 126 -4.15 -9.38 8.96
CA VAL A 126 -3.60 -9.77 7.66
C VAL A 126 -4.65 -10.51 6.83
N ALA A 127 -5.36 -11.48 7.43
CA ALA A 127 -6.43 -12.20 6.76
C ALA A 127 -7.58 -11.26 6.32
N CYS A 128 -7.97 -10.29 7.15
CA CYS A 128 -9.00 -9.31 6.82
C CYS A 128 -8.59 -8.44 5.62
N ILE A 129 -7.34 -8.00 5.59
CA ILE A 129 -6.78 -7.21 4.48
C ILE A 129 -6.73 -8.06 3.21
N ASP A 130 -6.20 -9.28 3.27
CA ASP A 130 -6.13 -10.20 2.12
C ASP A 130 -7.51 -10.47 1.52
N LEU A 131 -8.51 -10.74 2.37
CA LEU A 131 -9.89 -10.96 1.95
C LEU A 131 -10.50 -9.72 1.29
N THR A 132 -10.22 -8.52 1.84
CA THR A 132 -10.72 -7.26 1.31
C THR A 132 -10.05 -6.91 -0.02
N SER A 133 -8.72 -7.03 -0.09
CA SER A 133 -7.92 -6.88 -1.31
C SER A 133 -8.40 -7.81 -2.42
N ARG A 134 -8.66 -9.09 -2.09
CA ARG A 134 -9.16 -10.08 -3.06
C ARG A 134 -10.56 -9.73 -3.55
N LYS A 135 -11.48 -9.34 -2.66
CA LYS A 135 -12.84 -8.90 -3.05
C LYS A 135 -12.80 -7.66 -3.94
N LEU A 136 -11.96 -6.67 -3.62
CA LEU A 136 -11.85 -5.46 -4.43
C LEU A 136 -11.28 -5.77 -5.81
N ARG A 137 -10.17 -6.53 -5.89
CA ARG A 137 -9.58 -6.96 -7.17
C ARG A 137 -10.58 -7.71 -8.06
N LEU A 138 -11.36 -8.62 -7.49
CA LEU A 138 -12.39 -9.35 -8.25
C LEU A 138 -13.51 -8.44 -8.78
N LYS A 139 -13.84 -7.37 -8.06
CA LYS A 139 -14.86 -6.40 -8.49
C LYS A 139 -14.33 -5.45 -9.58
N LEU A 140 -13.02 -5.16 -9.58
CA LEU A 140 -12.35 -4.31 -10.57
C LEU A 140 -11.92 -5.06 -11.85
N ILE A 141 -11.70 -6.38 -11.78
CA ILE A 141 -11.25 -7.21 -12.93
C ILE A 141 -12.43 -7.82 -13.70
N ARG A 142 -13.68 -7.72 -13.22
CA ARG A 142 -14.84 -8.14 -14.03
C ARG A 142 -14.94 -7.23 -15.27
N PRO A 143 -14.74 -7.75 -16.50
CA PRO A 143 -15.00 -6.97 -17.69
C PRO A 143 -16.49 -6.65 -17.69
N ALA A 144 -16.83 -5.39 -17.91
CA ALA A 144 -18.20 -5.02 -18.27
C ALA A 144 -18.53 -5.78 -19.57
N SER A 145 -19.32 -6.84 -19.43
CA SER A 145 -19.91 -7.61 -20.52
C SER A 145 -21.05 -6.83 -21.14
#